data_AF-A0A9C7WFU9-F1
#
_entry.id   AF-A0A9C7WFU9-F1
#
_cell.length_a   1.000
_cell.length_b   1.000
_cell.length_c   1.000
_cell.angle_alpha   90.00
_cell.angle_beta   90.00
_cell.angle_gamma   90.00
#
_symmetry.space_group_name_H-M   'P 1'
#
loop_
_entity.id
_entity.type
_entity.pdbx_description
1 polymer ?
#
loop_
_entity_poly.entity_id
_entity_poly.type
_entity_poly.pdbx_seq_one_letter_code
_entity_poly.pdbx_strand_id
1 'polypeptide(L)'
;MSQELLYLSRSDVEAVALSMGRVIELLEKAFFEKGMGRVEMPPKPGVHPRPDAFIHAMPAYIPAMEAVGIKWVSGYPENSKRGLPYISGLLVLNDPETGLPTCVM
;
A
#
# COMPACT_ATOMS: atom_id res chain seq x y z
N MET A 1 9.43 3.24 26.34
CA MET A 1 8.66 2.05 25.94
C MET A 1 9.10 1.68 24.53
N SER A 2 9.44 0.42 24.24
CA SER A 2 9.71 0.00 22.86
C SER A 2 8.39 0.00 22.10
N GLN A 3 8.31 0.74 21.00
CA GLN A 3 7.21 0.57 20.07
C GLN A 3 7.38 -0.75 19.32
N GLU A 4 6.36 -1.60 19.37
CA GLU A 4 6.29 -2.81 18.56
C GLU A 4 5.72 -2.46 17.18
N LEU A 5 6.38 -2.97 16.13
CA LEU A 5 5.93 -2.84 14.75
C LEU A 5 5.18 -4.10 14.35
N LEU A 6 3.91 -3.98 13.98
CA LEU A 6 3.12 -5.12 13.54
C LEU A 6 3.56 -5.57 12.13
N TYR A 7 3.97 -6.83 11.99
CA TYR A 7 4.18 -7.45 10.69
C TYR A 7 3.00 -8.37 10.36
N LEU A 8 2.37 -8.16 9.21
CA LEU A 8 1.32 -9.04 8.69
C LEU A 8 1.82 -9.70 7.41
N SER A 9 1.90 -11.02 7.42
CA SER A 9 2.13 -11.79 6.21
C SER A 9 0.91 -11.77 5.29
N ARG A 10 1.07 -12.22 4.03
CA ARG A 10 -0.06 -12.48 3.13
C ARG A 10 -1.15 -13.33 3.81
N SER A 11 -0.78 -14.39 4.52
CA SER A 11 -1.76 -15.25 5.19
C SER A 11 -2.50 -14.52 6.30
N ASP A 12 -1.84 -13.61 7.02
CA ASP A 12 -2.50 -12.81 8.05
C ASP A 12 -3.51 -11.83 7.42
N VAL A 13 -3.15 -11.19 6.30
CA VAL A 13 -4.05 -10.31 5.54
C VAL A 13 -5.23 -11.09 4.96
N GLU A 14 -5.00 -12.26 4.37
CA GLU A 14 -6.05 -13.12 3.82
C GLU A 14 -6.98 -13.67 4.92
N ALA A 15 -6.47 -13.95 6.12
CA ALA A 15 -7.25 -14.44 7.26
C ALA A 15 -8.26 -13.42 7.79
N VAL A 16 -8.07 -12.11 7.55
CA VAL A 16 -9.08 -11.08 7.85
C VAL A 16 -10.38 -11.32 7.07
N ALA A 17 -10.30 -12.03 5.93
CA ALA A 17 -11.44 -12.41 5.11
C ALA A 17 -12.36 -11.23 4.75
N LEU A 18 -11.75 -10.09 4.39
CA LEU A 18 -12.50 -8.89 4.03
C LEU A 18 -13.35 -9.16 2.78
N SER A 19 -14.66 -8.93 2.87
CA SER A 19 -15.56 -9.18 1.75
C SER A 19 -15.30 -8.18 0.62
N MET A 20 -15.51 -8.60 -0.63
CA MET A 20 -15.35 -7.70 -1.78
C MET A 20 -16.34 -6.51 -1.71
N GLY A 21 -17.54 -6.72 -1.16
CA GLY A 21 -18.49 -5.62 -0.91
C GLY A 21 -17.90 -4.57 0.03
N ARG A 22 -17.25 -4.99 1.11
CA ARG A 22 -16.58 -4.06 2.03
C ARG A 22 -15.41 -3.33 1.38
N VAL A 23 -14.64 -4.00 0.52
CA VAL A 23 -13.57 -3.35 -0.27
C VAL A 23 -14.15 -2.25 -1.16
N ILE A 24 -15.26 -2.53 -1.85
CA ILE A 24 -15.92 -1.56 -2.74
C ILE A 24 -16.40 -0.32 -1.95
N GLU A 25 -17.07 -0.51 -0.81
CA GLU A 25 -17.51 0.61 0.06
C GLU A 25 -16.34 1.50 0.51
N LEU A 26 -15.21 0.89 0.91
CA LEU A 26 -14.03 1.62 1.34
C LEU A 26 -13.39 2.40 0.17
N LEU A 27 -13.35 1.79 -1.01
CA LEU A 27 -12.86 2.45 -2.22
C LEU A 27 -13.76 3.60 -2.64
N GLU A 28 -15.09 3.45 -2.56
CA GLU A 28 -16.04 4.53 -2.86
C GLU A 28 -15.75 5.75 -1.98
N LYS A 29 -15.59 5.57 -0.67
CA LYS A 29 -15.20 6.65 0.24
C LYS A 29 -13.85 7.27 -0.15
N ALA A 30 -12.83 6.46 -0.41
CA ALA A 30 -11.49 6.95 -0.79
C ALA A 30 -11.50 7.75 -2.10
N PHE A 31 -12.24 7.28 -3.11
CA PHE A 31 -12.39 7.98 -4.39
C PHE A 31 -13.24 9.24 -4.27
N PHE A 32 -14.27 9.25 -3.43
CA PHE A 32 -15.05 10.45 -3.12
C PHE A 32 -14.15 11.53 -2.51
N GLU A 33 -13.39 11.21 -1.45
CA GLU A 33 -12.45 12.15 -0.83
C GLU A 33 -11.41 12.68 -1.83
N LYS A 34 -10.91 11.80 -2.71
CA LYS A 34 -10.00 12.18 -3.78
C LYS A 34 -10.65 13.13 -4.79
N GLY A 35 -11.88 12.85 -5.21
CA GLY A 35 -12.64 13.71 -6.13
C GLY A 35 -12.90 15.10 -5.54
N MET A 36 -13.02 15.18 -4.21
CA MET A 36 -13.15 16.44 -3.48
C MET A 36 -11.81 17.17 -3.25
N GLY A 37 -10.69 16.63 -3.71
CA GLY A 37 -9.36 17.21 -3.51
C GLY A 37 -8.87 17.16 -2.06
N ARG A 38 -9.43 16.27 -1.23
CA ARG A 38 -9.14 16.15 0.21
C ARG A 38 -8.13 15.04 0.54
N VAL A 39 -7.33 14.62 -0.43
CA VAL A 39 -6.31 13.57 -0.24
C VAL A 39 -4.95 14.12 -0.65
N GLU A 40 -3.91 13.68 0.05
CA GLU A 40 -2.54 13.84 -0.43
C GLU A 40 -2.15 12.54 -1.15
N MET A 41 -1.89 12.64 -2.44
CA MET A 41 -1.52 11.49 -3.26
C MET A 41 -0.61 11.97 -4.41
N PRO A 42 0.69 12.16 -4.14
CA PRO A 42 1.62 12.66 -5.16
C PRO A 42 1.80 11.63 -6.29
N PRO A 43 2.34 12.05 -7.46
CA PRO A 43 2.75 11.10 -8.49
C PRO A 43 3.71 10.06 -7.91
N LYS A 44 3.53 8.79 -8.29
CA LYS A 44 4.37 7.69 -7.79
C LYS A 44 5.83 7.84 -8.26
N PRO A 45 6.82 8.14 -7.40
CA PRO A 45 8.21 8.13 -7.83
C PRO A 45 8.70 6.68 -8.03
N GLY A 46 9.67 6.50 -8.90
CA GLY A 46 10.07 5.18 -9.37
C GLY A 46 11.52 5.05 -9.78
N VAL A 47 12.04 3.83 -9.65
CA VAL A 47 13.29 3.39 -10.26
C VAL A 47 13.02 2.25 -11.24
N HIS A 48 13.86 2.10 -12.27
CA HIS A 48 13.72 1.11 -13.33
C HIS A 48 15.01 0.28 -13.44
N PRO A 49 15.25 -0.68 -12.52
CA PRO A 49 16.56 -1.33 -12.42
C PRO A 49 16.87 -2.29 -13.57
N ARG A 50 15.88 -2.66 -14.39
CA ARG A 50 15.99 -3.58 -15.53
C ARG A 50 15.04 -3.12 -16.65
N PRO A 51 15.24 -3.57 -17.91
CA PRO A 51 14.28 -3.35 -18.99
C PRO A 51 12.88 -3.85 -18.58
N ASP A 52 11.87 -3.04 -18.86
CA ASP A 52 10.46 -3.31 -18.58
C ASP A 52 10.13 -3.62 -17.10
N ALA A 53 11.04 -3.31 -16.18
CA ALA A 53 10.85 -3.48 -14.75
C ALA A 53 10.73 -2.14 -14.02
N PHE A 54 9.96 -2.12 -12.95
CA PHE A 54 9.79 -0.95 -12.10
C PHE A 54 9.83 -1.31 -10.62
N ILE A 55 10.21 -0.32 -9.80
CA ILE A 55 9.90 -0.29 -8.37
C ILE A 55 9.38 1.11 -8.05
N HIS A 56 8.15 1.19 -7.57
CA HIS A 56 7.41 2.44 -7.32
C HIS A 56 7.08 2.61 -5.84
N ALA A 57 7.31 3.83 -5.36
CA ALA A 57 6.74 4.32 -4.12
C ALA A 57 5.38 4.93 -4.41
N MET A 58 4.37 4.54 -3.65
CA MET A 58 3.00 5.06 -3.78
C MET A 58 2.51 5.54 -2.41
N PRO A 59 3.01 6.69 -1.91
CA PRO A 59 2.53 7.26 -0.66
C PRO A 59 1.15 7.91 -0.85
N ALA A 60 0.33 7.87 0.20
CA ALA A 60 -0.93 8.58 0.25
C ALA A 60 -1.34 8.89 1.69
N TYR A 61 -2.12 9.97 1.86
CA TYR A 61 -2.84 10.28 3.09
C TYR A 61 -4.29 10.65 2.77
N ILE A 62 -5.22 10.00 3.49
CA ILE A 62 -6.65 10.26 3.44
C ILE A 62 -7.13 10.68 4.84
N PRO A 63 -7.24 11.99 5.13
CA PRO A 63 -7.61 12.50 6.45
C PRO A 63 -8.93 11.95 6.99
N ALA A 64 -9.97 11.87 6.15
CA ALA A 64 -11.30 11.37 6.56
C ALA A 64 -11.32 9.87 6.93
N MET A 65 -10.20 9.18 6.74
CA MET A 65 -10.00 7.77 7.07
C MET A 65 -8.83 7.56 8.03
N GLU A 66 -8.16 8.62 8.48
CA GLU A 66 -6.94 8.57 9.31
C GLU A 66 -5.88 7.59 8.76
N ALA A 67 -5.82 7.49 7.44
CA ALA A 67 -5.03 6.48 6.74
C ALA A 67 -3.85 7.14 6.03
N VAL A 68 -2.66 6.99 6.58
CA VAL A 68 -1.39 7.43 5.98
C VAL A 68 -0.44 6.25 5.83
N GLY A 69 0.24 6.19 4.69
CA GLY A 69 1.21 5.14 4.45
C GLY A 69 1.78 5.17 3.04
N ILE A 70 2.48 4.10 2.70
CA ILE A 70 3.10 3.92 1.40
C ILE A 70 2.98 2.47 0.97
N LYS A 71 2.64 2.27 -0.31
CA LYS A 71 2.89 1.00 -0.99
C LYS A 71 4.23 1.06 -1.73
N TRP A 72 5.15 0.17 -1.40
CA TRP A 72 6.38 -0.06 -2.13
C TRP A 72 6.21 -1.29 -3.01
N VAL A 73 6.02 -1.08 -4.32
CA VAL A 73 5.61 -2.14 -5.26
C VAL A 73 6.55 -2.24 -6.44
N SER A 74 6.88 -3.47 -6.81
CA SER A 74 7.71 -3.81 -7.96
C SER A 74 6.94 -4.58 -9.01
N GLY A 75 7.35 -4.44 -10.27
CA GLY A 75 6.86 -5.22 -11.39
C GLY A 75 8.02 -5.72 -12.23
N TYR A 76 8.15 -7.03 -12.40
CA TYR A 76 9.24 -7.70 -13.10
C TYR A 76 8.68 -8.75 -14.07
N PRO A 77 8.46 -8.43 -15.36
CA PRO A 77 7.76 -9.31 -16.31
C PRO A 77 8.38 -10.71 -16.42
N GLU A 78 9.71 -10.75 -16.34
CA GLU A 78 10.53 -11.96 -16.49
C GLU A 78 10.50 -12.90 -15.27
N ASN A 79 9.86 -12.51 -14.16
CA ASN A 79 9.77 -13.36 -12.95
C ASN A 79 9.00 -14.66 -13.20
N SER A 80 8.08 -14.67 -14.16
CA SER A 80 7.36 -15.88 -14.58
C SER A 80 8.32 -17.02 -14.97
N LYS A 81 9.45 -16.72 -15.62
CA LYS A 81 10.50 -17.68 -16.00
C LYS A 81 11.24 -18.29 -14.80
N ARG A 82 11.13 -17.65 -13.63
CA ARG A 82 11.77 -18.03 -12.37
C ARG A 82 10.79 -18.63 -11.36
N GLY A 83 9.52 -18.83 -11.74
CA GLY A 83 8.46 -19.25 -10.83
C GLY A 83 8.10 -18.19 -9.77
N LEU A 84 8.41 -16.91 -10.04
CA LEU A 84 8.15 -15.80 -9.13
C LEU A 84 6.95 -14.94 -9.62
N PRO A 85 6.25 -14.23 -8.73
CA PRO A 85 5.17 -13.32 -9.12
C PRO A 85 5.66 -12.16 -10.00
N TYR A 86 4.82 -11.70 -10.93
CA TYR A 86 5.08 -10.48 -11.71
C TYR A 86 5.13 -9.24 -10.82
N ILE A 87 4.14 -9.10 -9.91
CA ILE A 87 4.02 -8.00 -8.96
C ILE A 87 4.34 -8.51 -7.56
N SER A 88 5.19 -7.78 -6.85
CA SER A 88 5.46 -7.99 -5.43
C SER A 88 5.65 -6.65 -4.74
N GLY A 89 5.21 -6.52 -3.49
CA GLY A 89 5.35 -5.29 -2.74
C GLY A 89 4.93 -5.43 -1.29
N LEU A 90 5.14 -4.36 -0.53
CA LEU A 90 4.72 -4.20 0.86
C LEU A 90 3.95 -2.88 1.01
N LEU A 91 3.08 -2.82 1.99
CA LEU A 91 2.51 -1.59 2.53
C LEU A 91 3.14 -1.29 3.89
N VAL A 92 3.42 -0.02 4.13
CA VAL A 92 3.74 0.52 5.45
C VAL A 92 2.63 1.48 5.84
N LEU A 93 2.07 1.30 7.03
CA LEU A 93 1.12 2.24 7.63
C LEU A 93 1.81 3.02 8.74
N ASN A 94 1.42 4.28 8.89
CA ASN A 94 1.90 5.17 9.93
C ASN A 94 0.73 5.65 10.78
N ASP A 95 1.01 5.97 12.03
CA ASP A 95 0.14 6.77 12.88
C ASP A 95 0.16 8.23 12.37
N PRO A 96 -0.99 8.83 12.01
CA PRO A 96 -1.04 10.20 11.50
C PRO A 96 -0.72 11.27 12.55
N GLU A 97 -0.85 10.99 13.85
CA GLU A 97 -0.54 11.93 14.93
C GLU A 97 0.96 11.94 15.25
N THR A 98 1.59 10.76 15.29
CA THR A 98 2.99 10.62 15.73
C THR A 98 3.97 10.44 14.58
N GLY A 99 3.49 10.07 13.40
CA GLY A 99 4.31 9.71 12.22
C GLY A 99 5.01 8.36 12.35
N LEU A 100 4.83 7.64 13.46
CA LEU A 100 5.54 6.39 13.74
C LEU A 100 4.94 5.26 12.89
N PRO A 101 5.76 4.41 12.25
CA PRO A 101 5.26 3.23 11.55
C PRO A 101 4.56 2.28 12.51
N THR A 102 3.35 1.86 12.18
CA THR A 102 2.53 0.96 13.01
C THR A 102 2.45 -0.44 12.44
N CYS A 103 2.52 -0.57 11.11
CA CYS A 103 2.43 -1.86 10.45
C CYS A 103 3.24 -1.94 9.16
N VAL A 104 3.79 -3.12 8.87
CA VAL A 104 4.28 -3.55 7.56
C VAL A 104 3.52 -4.80 7.13
N MET A 105 2.94 -4.79 5.94
CA MET A 105 2.12 -5.89 5.39
C MET A 105 2.36 -6.15 3.90
#